data_AF-A0A401PXF0-F1
#
_entry.id   AF-A0A401PXF0-F1
#
_cell.length_a   1.000
_cell.length_b   1.000
_cell.length_c   1.000
_cell.angle_alpha   90.00
_cell.angle_beta   90.00
_cell.angle_gamma   90.00
#
_symmetry.space_group_name_H-M   'P 1'
#
loop_
_entity.id
_entity.type
_entity.pdbx_description
1 polymer ?
#
loop_
_entity_poly.entity_id
_entity_poly.type
_entity_poly.pdbx_seq_one_letter_code
_entity_poly.pdbx_strand_id
1 'polypeptide(L)'
;DLGELLLGESKLELHLKENPIKQGVTSPAAKPKLLEVKKHLIAALDRGNLKQDFAQETNLILAKCYYVEGDHTRALALYSKVDLDKLQLVAVPVYRLRIIAESYATRDSSTRSNLDSTYSSASQTLSSFDSI
;
A
#
# COMPACT_ATOMS: atom_id res chain seq x y z
N ASP A 1 -15.80 9.65 -11.04
CA ASP A 1 -15.05 9.16 -9.87
C ASP A 1 -14.79 7.66 -9.90
N LEU A 2 -15.79 6.78 -10.07
CA LEU A 2 -15.53 5.33 -10.25
C LEU A 2 -14.62 5.01 -11.45
N GLY A 3 -14.76 5.74 -12.56
CA GLY A 3 -13.87 5.59 -13.73
C GLY A 3 -12.42 5.98 -13.46
N GLU A 4 -12.16 6.95 -12.58
CA GLU A 4 -10.80 7.36 -12.18
C GLU A 4 -10.15 6.28 -11.29
N LEU A 5 -10.94 5.64 -10.40
CA LEU A 5 -10.51 4.52 -9.58
C LEU A 5 -10.06 3.33 -10.45
N LEU A 6 -10.93 2.89 -11.37
CA LEU A 6 -10.64 1.75 -12.25
C LEU A 6 -9.48 2.03 -13.20
N LEU A 7 -9.34 3.26 -13.68
CA LEU A 7 -8.20 3.69 -14.50
C LEU A 7 -6.90 3.65 -13.68
N GLY A 8 -6.93 4.13 -12.45
CA GLY A 8 -5.79 4.07 -11.52
C GLY A 8 -5.36 2.64 -11.22
N GLU A 9 -6.31 1.75 -10.94
CA GLU A 9 -6.07 0.32 -10.71
C GLU A 9 -5.46 -0.35 -11.95
N SER A 10 -6.06 -0.14 -13.13
CA SER A 10 -5.57 -0.74 -14.39
C SER A 10 -4.14 -0.31 -14.72
N LYS A 11 -3.83 0.98 -14.50
CA LYS A 11 -2.46 1.51 -14.68
C LYS A 11 -1.48 0.90 -13.68
N LEU A 12 -1.91 0.69 -12.43
CA LEU A 12 -1.09 0.05 -11.41
C LEU A 12 -0.83 -1.43 -11.74
N GLU A 13 -1.84 -2.21 -12.09
CA GLU A 13 -1.67 -3.62 -12.47
C GLU A 13 -0.78 -3.78 -13.70
N LEU A 14 -0.96 -2.94 -14.73
CA LEU A 14 -0.09 -2.94 -15.91
C LEU A 14 1.36 -2.64 -15.52
N HIS A 15 1.56 -1.67 -14.63
CA HIS A 15 2.88 -1.33 -14.14
C HIS A 15 3.55 -2.47 -13.37
N LEU A 16 2.80 -3.17 -12.51
CA LEU A 16 3.28 -4.34 -11.76
C LEU A 16 3.57 -5.54 -12.65
N LYS A 17 2.83 -5.69 -13.76
CA LYS A 17 3.09 -6.72 -14.77
C LYS A 17 4.39 -6.44 -15.53
N GLU A 18 4.64 -5.18 -15.88
CA GLU A 18 5.87 -4.74 -16.54
C GLU A 18 7.09 -4.75 -15.59
N ASN A 19 6.86 -4.48 -14.30
CA ASN A 19 7.88 -4.34 -13.27
C ASN A 19 7.47 -5.16 -12.05
N PRO A 20 7.70 -6.50 -12.06
CA PRO A 20 7.38 -7.34 -10.91
C PRO A 20 8.11 -6.81 -9.67
N ILE A 21 7.38 -6.67 -8.57
CA ILE A 21 7.92 -6.15 -7.30
C ILE A 21 9.02 -7.11 -6.84
N LYS A 22 10.27 -6.75 -7.10
CA LYS A 22 11.42 -7.30 -6.38
C LYS A 22 11.45 -6.60 -5.04
N GLN A 23 11.21 -7.35 -3.96
CA GLN A 23 11.26 -6.84 -2.58
C GLN A 23 12.46 -5.90 -2.42
N GLY A 24 12.20 -4.63 -2.07
CA GLY A 24 13.23 -3.67 -1.68
C GLY A 24 13.88 -2.83 -2.81
N VAL A 25 13.46 -2.92 -4.08
CA VAL A 25 14.03 -2.07 -5.14
C VAL A 25 12.93 -1.37 -5.94
N THR A 26 12.57 -0.15 -5.54
CA THR A 26 11.74 0.74 -6.34
C THR A 26 12.53 1.14 -7.59
N SER A 27 12.21 0.58 -8.75
CA SER A 27 12.81 1.01 -10.01
C SER A 27 12.54 2.50 -10.23
N PRO A 28 13.54 3.37 -10.45
CA PRO A 28 13.32 4.81 -10.65
C PRO A 28 12.32 5.14 -11.75
N ALA A 29 12.16 4.25 -12.74
CA ALA A 29 11.21 4.36 -13.84
C ALA A 29 9.73 4.17 -13.41
N ALA A 30 9.48 3.56 -12.25
CA ALA A 30 8.15 3.34 -11.69
C ALA A 30 7.54 4.60 -11.06
N LYS A 31 8.39 5.48 -10.52
CA LYS A 31 8.01 6.66 -9.74
C LYS A 31 7.05 7.62 -10.46
N PRO A 32 7.26 8.00 -11.75
CA PRO A 32 6.36 8.93 -12.41
C PRO A 32 4.98 8.34 -12.72
N LYS A 33 4.91 7.06 -13.11
CA LYS A 33 3.64 6.35 -13.38
C LYS A 33 2.82 6.19 -12.09
N LEU A 34 3.47 5.83 -10.98
CA LEU A 34 2.82 5.72 -9.67
C LEU A 34 2.35 7.09 -9.14
N LEU A 35 3.11 8.15 -9.40
CA LEU A 35 2.72 9.51 -9.00
C LEU A 35 1.43 9.96 -9.70
N GLU A 36 1.29 9.67 -11.00
CA GLU A 36 0.08 9.97 -11.76
C GLU A 36 -1.13 9.21 -11.18
N VAL A 37 -0.99 7.91 -10.94
CA VAL A 37 -2.05 7.08 -10.32
C VAL A 37 -2.46 7.66 -8.96
N LYS A 38 -1.52 7.96 -8.08
CA LYS A 38 -1.83 8.55 -6.76
C LYS A 38 -2.56 9.88 -6.87
N LYS A 39 -2.20 10.73 -7.84
CA LYS A 39 -2.88 12.02 -8.06
C LYS A 39 -4.35 11.82 -8.40
N HIS A 40 -4.67 10.86 -9.27
CA HIS A 40 -6.05 10.51 -9.61
C HIS A 40 -6.82 9.96 -8.40
N LEU A 41 -6.20 9.08 -7.61
CA LEU A 41 -6.83 8.48 -6.42
C LEU A 41 -7.09 9.52 -5.31
N ILE A 42 -6.12 10.41 -5.05
CA ILE A 42 -6.27 11.50 -4.07
C ILE A 42 -7.36 12.47 -4.52
N ALA A 43 -7.37 12.85 -5.81
CA ALA A 43 -8.42 13.72 -6.34
C ALA A 43 -9.82 13.08 -6.25
N ALA A 44 -9.92 11.77 -6.44
CA ALA A 44 -11.18 11.05 -6.29
C ALA A 44 -11.66 11.00 -4.82
N LEU A 45 -10.72 10.87 -3.87
CA LEU A 45 -11.02 10.94 -2.42
C LEU A 45 -11.43 12.35 -1.98
N ASP A 46 -10.69 13.39 -2.39
CA ASP A 46 -10.95 14.79 -2.02
C ASP A 46 -12.31 15.29 -2.54
N ARG A 47 -12.75 14.78 -3.69
CA ARG A 47 -14.08 15.11 -4.24
C ARG A 47 -15.22 14.54 -3.41
N GLY A 48 -14.99 13.54 -2.57
CA GLY A 48 -15.98 12.99 -1.63
C GLY A 48 -17.21 12.31 -2.27
N ASN A 49 -17.26 12.20 -3.59
CA ASN A 49 -18.39 11.66 -4.34
C ASN A 49 -18.44 10.11 -4.38
N LEU A 50 -17.44 9.45 -3.79
CA LEU A 50 -17.38 7.99 -3.76
C LEU A 50 -18.23 7.44 -2.61
N LYS A 51 -18.96 6.36 -2.87
CA LYS A 51 -19.58 5.58 -1.78
C LYS A 51 -18.49 5.09 -0.83
N GLN A 52 -18.84 4.92 0.45
CA GLN A 52 -17.91 4.50 1.49
C GLN A 52 -17.08 3.27 1.10
N ASP A 53 -17.71 2.29 0.45
CA ASP A 53 -17.04 1.09 -0.06
C ASP A 53 -15.92 1.40 -1.06
N PHE A 54 -16.19 2.27 -2.03
CA PHE A 54 -15.21 2.69 -3.05
C PHE A 54 -14.16 3.62 -2.47
N ALA A 55 -14.51 4.42 -1.47
CA ALA A 55 -13.53 5.21 -0.73
C ALA A 55 -12.55 4.31 0.04
N GLN A 56 -13.04 3.24 0.66
CA GLN A 56 -12.17 2.23 1.30
C GLN A 56 -11.25 1.56 0.27
N GLU A 57 -11.79 1.10 -0.86
CA GLU A 57 -10.99 0.53 -1.95
C GLU A 57 -9.91 1.50 -2.45
N THR A 58 -10.27 2.78 -2.63
CA THR A 58 -9.33 3.81 -3.09
C THR A 58 -8.18 4.01 -2.10
N ASN A 59 -8.46 3.99 -0.80
CA ASN A 59 -7.44 4.07 0.24
C ASN A 59 -6.53 2.82 0.26
N LEU A 60 -7.07 1.61 0.01
CA LEU A 60 -6.27 0.38 -0.09
C LEU A 60 -5.32 0.40 -1.29
N ILE A 61 -5.79 0.84 -2.45
CA ILE A 61 -4.96 0.99 -3.66
C ILE A 61 -3.89 2.06 -3.43
N LEU A 62 -4.24 3.18 -2.81
CA LEU A 62 -3.29 4.24 -2.46
C LEU A 62 -2.21 3.74 -1.48
N ALA A 63 -2.59 2.94 -0.49
CA ALA A 63 -1.65 2.29 0.43
C ALA A 63 -0.68 1.37 -0.31
N LYS A 64 -1.18 0.58 -1.26
CA LYS A 64 -0.35 -0.26 -2.14
C LYS A 64 0.64 0.57 -2.96
N CYS A 65 0.25 1.74 -3.48
CA CYS A 65 1.18 2.65 -4.17
C CYS A 65 2.32 3.12 -3.25
N TYR A 66 2.02 3.52 -2.01
CA TYR A 66 3.07 3.91 -1.05
C TYR A 66 3.98 2.74 -0.67
N TYR A 67 3.42 1.54 -0.53
CA TYR A 67 4.21 0.33 -0.30
C TYR A 67 5.19 0.06 -1.45
N VAL A 68 4.75 0.16 -2.71
CA VAL A 68 5.63 -0.03 -3.88
C VAL A 68 6.72 1.05 -3.96
N GLU A 69 6.46 2.26 -3.46
CA GLU A 69 7.47 3.32 -3.38
C GLU A 69 8.50 3.12 -2.25
N GLY A 70 8.23 2.22 -1.30
CA GLY A 70 9.03 1.97 -0.11
C GLY A 70 8.63 2.82 1.10
N ASP A 71 7.52 3.56 1.03
CA ASP A 71 6.99 4.33 2.15
C ASP A 71 5.98 3.50 2.96
N HIS A 72 6.54 2.63 3.80
CA HIS A 72 5.74 1.74 4.64
C HIS A 72 4.93 2.50 5.70
N THR A 73 5.41 3.65 6.18
CA THR A 73 4.73 4.46 7.20
C THR A 73 3.39 5.01 6.69
N ARG A 74 3.40 5.61 5.49
CA ARG A 74 2.14 6.11 4.88
C ARG A 74 1.21 4.98 4.46
N ALA A 75 1.76 3.85 3.99
CA ALA A 75 0.96 2.67 3.69
C ALA A 75 0.21 2.16 4.94
N LEU A 76 0.92 1.99 6.07
CA LEU A 76 0.33 1.57 7.34
C LEU A 76 -0.72 2.55 7.86
N ALA A 77 -0.49 3.86 7.76
CA ALA A 77 -1.48 4.86 8.17
C ALA A 77 -2.81 4.73 7.39
N LEU A 78 -2.74 4.44 6.09
CA LEU A 78 -3.93 4.23 5.27
C LEU A 78 -4.63 2.91 5.58
N TYR A 79 -3.88 1.84 5.85
CA TYR A 79 -4.46 0.57 6.30
C TYR A 79 -5.21 0.72 7.63
N SER A 80 -4.65 1.47 8.58
CA SER A 80 -5.32 1.80 9.84
C SER A 80 -6.56 2.66 9.63
N LYS A 81 -6.55 3.58 8.66
CA LYS A 81 -7.71 4.42 8.31
C LYS A 81 -8.89 3.62 7.75
N VAL A 82 -8.61 2.56 6.98
CA VAL A 82 -9.65 1.71 6.39
C VAL A 82 -10.24 0.73 7.41
N ASP A 83 -9.54 0.48 8.51
CA ASP A 83 -9.87 -0.53 9.53
C ASP A 83 -10.10 -1.90 8.87
N LEU A 84 -9.01 -2.44 8.27
CA LEU A 84 -9.01 -3.70 7.51
C LEU A 84 -9.79 -4.82 8.21
N ASP A 85 -9.68 -4.90 9.54
CA ASP A 85 -10.26 -5.97 10.36
C ASP A 85 -11.79 -5.86 10.50
N LYS A 86 -12.39 -4.74 10.09
CA LYS A 86 -13.84 -4.52 10.05
C LYS A 86 -14.42 -4.51 8.64
N LEU A 87 -13.62 -4.83 7.62
CA LEU A 87 -14.13 -4.90 6.25
C LEU A 87 -15.11 -6.07 6.09
N GLN A 88 -16.25 -5.79 5.48
CA GLN A 88 -17.22 -6.83 5.15
C GLN A 88 -16.61 -7.78 4.11
N LEU A 89 -16.62 -9.09 4.41
CA LEU A 89 -16.13 -10.13 3.51
C LEU A 89 -17.26 -10.95 2.87
N VAL A 90 -18.49 -10.83 3.41
CA VAL A 90 -19.67 -11.59 2.97
C VAL A 90 -20.38 -10.85 1.85
N ALA A 91 -20.81 -11.58 0.80
CA ALA A 91 -21.50 -11.04 -0.38
C ALA A 91 -20.71 -9.95 -1.14
N VAL A 92 -19.38 -9.97 -1.00
CA VAL A 92 -18.48 -9.04 -1.67
C VAL A 92 -18.00 -9.64 -3.00
N PRO A 93 -17.95 -8.85 -4.09
CA PRO A 93 -17.40 -9.32 -5.36
C PRO A 93 -15.96 -9.83 -5.24
N VAL A 94 -15.62 -10.86 -6.01
CA VAL A 94 -14.30 -11.54 -5.97
C VAL A 94 -13.13 -10.57 -6.17
N TYR A 95 -13.28 -9.55 -7.01
CA TYR A 95 -12.21 -8.56 -7.23
C TYR A 95 -11.88 -7.77 -5.96
N ARG A 96 -12.88 -7.44 -5.13
CA ARG A 96 -12.69 -6.69 -3.88
C ARG A 96 -12.06 -7.58 -2.81
N LEU A 97 -12.41 -8.87 -2.77
CA LEU A 97 -11.74 -9.85 -1.91
C LEU A 97 -10.24 -9.96 -2.23
N ARG A 98 -9.87 -9.91 -3.51
CA ARG A 98 -8.46 -9.86 -3.94
C ARG A 98 -7.74 -8.63 -3.41
N ILE A 99 -8.32 -7.44 -3.55
CA ILE A 99 -7.72 -6.18 -3.05
C ILE A 99 -7.51 -6.25 -1.53
N ILE A 100 -8.48 -6.77 -0.79
CA ILE A 100 -8.39 -6.94 0.66
C ILE A 100 -7.27 -7.93 1.01
N ALA A 101 -7.26 -9.11 0.37
CA ALA A 101 -6.23 -10.12 0.61
C ALA A 101 -4.81 -9.61 0.33
N GLU A 102 -4.64 -8.88 -0.79
CA GLU A 102 -3.36 -8.25 -1.12
C GLU A 102 -2.95 -7.19 -0.08
N SER A 103 -3.92 -6.42 0.44
CA SER A 103 -3.67 -5.40 1.46
C SER A 103 -3.22 -6.00 2.79
N TYR A 104 -3.78 -7.16 3.18
CA TYR A 104 -3.29 -7.91 4.34
C TYR A 104 -1.83 -8.36 4.14
N ALA A 105 -1.51 -8.92 2.97
CA ALA A 105 -0.15 -9.36 2.66
C ALA A 105 0.88 -8.21 2.67
N THR A 106 0.53 -7.05 2.11
CA THR A 106 1.41 -5.86 2.09
C THR A 106 1.51 -5.20 3.46
N ARG A 107 0.44 -5.18 4.26
CA ARG A 107 0.47 -4.71 5.65
C ARG A 107 1.46 -5.55 6.46
N ASP A 108 1.31 -6.87 6.46
CA ASP A 108 2.14 -7.76 7.26
C ASP A 108 3.63 -7.67 6.86
N SER A 109 3.90 -7.57 5.56
CA SER A 109 5.26 -7.32 5.04
C SER A 109 5.83 -5.95 5.47
N SER A 110 5.01 -4.89 5.44
CA SER A 110 5.38 -3.56 5.92
C SER A 110 5.77 -3.58 7.39
N THR A 111 4.96 -4.24 8.23
CA THR A 111 5.21 -4.39 9.67
C THR A 111 6.49 -5.18 9.93
N ARG A 112 6.73 -6.25 9.16
CA ARG A 112 7.93 -7.08 9.27
C ARG A 112 9.21 -6.34 8.87
N SER A 113 9.16 -5.50 7.84
CA SER A 113 10.31 -4.66 7.45
C SER A 113 10.68 -3.61 8.51
N ASN A 114 9.67 -3.07 9.22
CA ASN A 114 9.90 -2.18 10.37
C ASN A 114 10.55 -2.95 11.53
N LEU A 115 10.09 -4.18 11.80
CA LEU A 115 10.69 -5.05 12.81
C LEU A 115 12.16 -5.36 12.48
N ASP A 116 12.50 -5.76 11.25
CA ASP A 116 13.89 -6.01 10.85
C ASP A 116 14.78 -4.75 10.99
N SER A 117 14.23 -3.56 10.71
CA SER A 117 14.93 -2.28 10.93
C SER A 117 15.19 -2.02 12.42
N THR A 118 14.22 -2.34 13.29
CA THR A 118 14.38 -2.21 14.75
C THR A 118 15.33 -3.26 15.35
N TYR A 119 15.32 -4.50 14.86
CA TYR A 119 16.27 -5.54 15.29
C TYR A 119 17.70 -5.25 14.82
N SER A 120 17.88 -4.70 13.61
CA SER A 120 19.19 -4.27 13.13
C SER A 120 19.76 -3.09 13.94
N SER A 121 18.90 -2.19 14.41
CA SER A 121 19.28 -1.05 15.26
C SER A 121 19.59 -1.48 16.71
N ALA A 122 18.83 -2.44 17.25
CA ALA A 122 19.06 -3.01 18.58
C ALA A 122 20.33 -3.90 18.64
N SER A 123 20.68 -4.55 17.52
CA SER A 123 21.91 -5.36 17.45
C SER A 123 23.19 -4.49 17.43
N GLN A 124 23.13 -3.26 16.90
CA GLN A 124 24.24 -2.30 16.94
C GLN A 124 24.45 -1.66 18.32
N THR A 125 23.39 -1.50 19.13
CA THR A 125 23.54 -0.95 20.49
C THR A 125 24.06 -1.99 21.48
N LEU A 126 23.72 -3.28 21.31
CA LEU A 126 24.27 -4.37 22.12
C LEU A 126 25.76 -4.63 21.85
N SER A 127 26.23 -4.53 20.60
CA SER A 127 27.67 -4.66 20.29
C SER A 127 28.53 -3.53 20.86
N SER A 128 27.90 -2.39 21.23
CA SER A 128 28.60 -1.25 21.83
C SER A 128 28.74 -1.36 23.35
N PHE A 129 28.03 -2.30 24.00
CA PHE A 129 28.12 -2.52 25.45
C PHE A 129 29.15 -3.60 25.84
N ASP A 130 29.48 -4.52 24.94
CA ASP A 130 30.50 -5.57 25.18
C ASP A 130 31.95 -5.10 24.94
N SER A 131 32.18 -3.79 24.70
CA SER A 131 33.51 -3.21 24.43
C SER A 131 34.03 -2.25 25.52
N ILE A 132 33.54 -2.35 26.76
CA ILE A 132 34.08 -1.60 27.93
C ILE A 132 34.69 -2.55 28.94
#